data_AF-A0A3C1KT66-F1
#
_entry.id   AF-A0A3C1KT66-F1
#
_cell.length_a   1.000
_cell.length_b   1.000
_cell.length_c   1.000
_cell.angle_alpha   90.00
_cell.angle_beta   90.00
_cell.angle_gamma   90.00
#
_symmetry.space_group_name_H-M   'P 1'
#
loop_
_entity.id
_entity.type
_entity.pdbx_description
1 polymer ?
#
loop_
_entity_poly.entity_id
_entity_poly.type
_entity_poly.pdbx_seq_one_letter_code
_entity_poly.pdbx_strand_id
1 'polypeptide(L)'
;RYGLSAGGFGYSWHVFDERFDLASDSHPNEENRFGWIVEVDPFNPEANPVKRTAMGRFKHEGVALVEGRGGRVVGYMGDDERFDYIYKFVSAGNWRFMRAQGVSPLDNGTLYAAKFNDDGTGEWLELSLRNPAIAARFSSEAEMLTYTRIAADLAGATPMDRPEWTSVGADGTVYCTLTNNSRREEADAANPQAPNPDGHIIRWRDSNRHIGLSFTWEIFLLSSDTHGTERSVASPDGIWVDPDNRVFIQTDGAQKDGLNDQLLIANGNQSGDDIEISRLFTGVTGCEVTGIAVTPNRRTLFVNLQH
;
A
#
# COMPACT_ATOMS: atom_id res chain seq x y z
N ARG A 1 14.47 11.67 -4.60
CA ARG A 1 13.71 10.41 -4.42
C ARG A 1 12.47 10.55 -3.54
N TYR A 2 12.52 11.32 -2.44
CA TYR A 2 11.39 11.48 -1.49
C TYR A 2 10.55 12.77 -1.68
N GLY A 3 10.69 13.46 -2.81
CA GLY A 3 9.82 14.59 -3.17
C GLY A 3 9.93 15.86 -2.31
N LEU A 4 10.95 16.01 -1.46
CA LEU A 4 11.15 17.22 -0.66
C LEU A 4 11.55 18.40 -1.55
N SER A 5 10.96 19.58 -1.30
CA SER A 5 11.27 20.82 -2.03
C SER A 5 11.19 22.04 -1.11
N ALA A 6 11.93 23.10 -1.45
CA ALA A 6 11.93 24.34 -0.66
C ALA A 6 10.56 25.03 -0.60
N GLY A 7 9.71 24.84 -1.61
CA GLY A 7 8.35 25.41 -1.64
C GLY A 7 7.32 24.63 -0.82
N GLY A 8 7.68 23.45 -0.30
CA GLY A 8 6.74 22.56 0.38
C GLY A 8 5.53 22.17 -0.49
N PHE A 9 4.38 22.00 0.16
CA PHE A 9 3.12 21.63 -0.50
C PHE A 9 1.95 22.54 -0.08
N GLY A 10 2.19 23.85 -0.03
CA GLY A 10 1.16 24.86 0.24
C GLY A 10 0.81 25.12 1.72
N TYR A 11 1.36 24.35 2.67
CA TYR A 11 1.10 24.53 4.11
C TYR A 11 1.98 25.59 4.80
N SER A 12 3.14 25.91 4.24
CA SER A 12 4.11 26.92 4.74
C SER A 12 4.55 26.77 6.20
N TRP A 13 4.48 25.57 6.81
CA TRP A 13 4.84 25.36 8.23
C TRP A 13 6.28 25.73 8.56
N HIS A 14 7.22 25.48 7.64
CA HIS A 14 8.65 25.81 7.80
C HIS A 14 8.92 27.31 8.04
N VAL A 15 7.98 28.20 7.68
CA VAL A 15 8.09 29.65 7.93
C VAL A 15 7.85 29.99 9.41
N PHE A 16 7.14 29.13 10.14
CA PHE A 16 6.67 29.41 11.50
C PHE A 16 7.14 28.40 12.56
N ASP A 17 7.56 27.21 12.14
CA ASP A 17 8.14 26.17 13.01
C ASP A 17 9.42 25.64 12.35
N GLU A 18 10.58 26.00 12.95
CA GLU A 18 11.92 25.63 12.47
C GLU A 18 12.10 24.12 12.30
N ARG A 19 11.31 23.30 13.00
CA ARG A 19 11.31 21.85 12.85
C ARG A 19 11.03 21.40 11.41
N PHE A 20 10.26 22.17 10.65
CA PHE A 20 9.96 21.86 9.25
C PHE A 20 10.88 22.58 8.26
N ASP A 21 11.80 23.41 8.73
CA ASP A 21 12.81 24.03 7.89
C ASP A 21 14.04 23.11 7.76
N LEU A 22 14.16 22.45 6.60
CA LEU A 22 15.27 21.55 6.31
C LEU A 22 16.61 22.26 6.13
N ALA A 23 16.62 23.59 6.02
CA ALA A 23 17.85 24.38 6.02
C ALA A 23 18.31 24.74 7.44
N SER A 24 17.48 24.48 8.47
CA SER A 24 17.82 24.77 9.85
C SER A 24 18.75 23.70 10.44
N ASP A 25 19.82 24.15 11.08
CA ASP A 25 20.74 23.29 11.84
C ASP A 25 20.15 22.85 13.20
N SER A 26 19.01 23.41 13.64
CA SER A 26 18.40 23.08 14.93
C SER A 26 17.69 21.71 14.93
N HIS A 27 17.30 21.22 13.74
CA HIS A 27 16.55 19.97 13.56
C HIS A 27 17.11 19.11 12.41
N PRO A 28 18.39 18.69 12.48
CA PRO A 28 19.00 17.92 11.41
C PRO A 28 18.27 16.59 11.20
N ASN A 29 18.03 16.23 9.94
CA ASN A 29 17.38 14.99 9.53
C ASN A 29 15.93 14.83 10.02
N GLU A 30 15.22 15.91 10.35
CA GLU A 30 13.83 15.82 10.82
C GLU A 30 12.91 15.16 9.79
N GLU A 31 13.18 15.33 8.49
CA GLU A 31 12.48 14.64 7.41
C GLU A 31 12.58 13.11 7.49
N ASN A 32 13.68 12.60 8.06
CA ASN A 32 13.91 11.16 8.22
C ASN A 32 13.12 10.57 9.39
N ARG A 33 12.52 11.41 10.24
CA ARG A 33 11.67 10.99 11.35
C ARG A 33 10.21 10.79 10.93
N PHE A 34 9.83 11.03 9.68
CA PHE A 34 8.47 10.82 9.14
C PHE A 34 8.46 9.81 7.99
N GLY A 35 7.25 9.35 7.61
CA GLY A 35 7.06 8.33 6.58
C GLY A 35 7.22 6.91 7.11
N TRP A 36 6.78 6.65 8.34
CA TRP A 36 6.88 5.34 9.01
C TRP A 36 5.49 4.85 9.40
N ILE A 37 5.26 3.54 9.35
CA ILE A 37 4.13 2.92 10.06
C ILE A 37 4.24 3.23 11.56
N VAL A 38 3.13 3.63 12.18
CA VAL A 38 3.05 3.93 13.61
C VAL A 38 2.03 3.01 14.27
N GLU A 39 2.49 2.22 15.24
CA GLU A 39 1.61 1.39 16.06
C GLU A 39 1.08 2.19 17.25
N VAL A 40 -0.24 2.14 17.45
CA VAL A 40 -0.96 2.79 18.55
C VAL A 40 -1.74 1.72 19.30
N ASP A 41 -1.73 1.77 20.65
CA ASP A 41 -2.60 0.93 21.47
C ASP A 41 -3.89 1.68 21.79
N PRO A 42 -5.03 1.36 21.14
CA PRO A 42 -6.28 2.06 21.37
C PRO A 42 -6.90 1.76 22.75
N PHE A 43 -6.40 0.76 23.48
CA PHE A 43 -6.90 0.36 24.80
C PHE A 43 -6.04 0.89 25.95
N ASN A 44 -4.90 1.50 25.64
CA ASN A 44 -4.00 2.10 26.64
C ASN A 44 -3.65 3.54 26.24
N PRO A 45 -4.42 4.55 26.74
CA PRO A 45 -4.22 5.95 26.35
C PRO A 45 -2.88 6.53 26.81
N GLU A 46 -2.21 5.90 27.78
CA GLU A 46 -0.90 6.32 28.28
C GLU A 46 0.26 5.69 27.49
N ALA A 47 -0.02 4.76 26.57
CA ALA A 47 1.02 4.13 25.76
C ALA A 47 1.49 5.10 24.67
N ASN A 48 2.80 5.34 24.62
CA ASN A 48 3.38 6.12 23.53
C ASN A 48 3.27 5.36 22.20
N PRO A 49 2.77 5.99 21.12
CA PRO A 49 2.84 5.42 19.78
C PRO A 49 4.28 5.12 19.35
N VAL A 50 4.48 4.05 18.59
CA VAL A 50 5.82 3.58 18.19
C VAL A 50 5.94 3.54 16.67
N LYS A 51 6.96 4.22 16.13
CA LYS A 51 7.33 4.13 14.71
C LYS A 51 8.04 2.81 14.44
N ARG A 52 7.48 1.96 13.58
CA ARG A 52 7.99 0.61 13.27
C ARG A 52 8.96 0.65 12.10
N THR A 53 10.21 1.02 12.40
CA THR A 53 11.23 1.30 11.38
C THR A 53 11.64 0.09 10.54
N ALA A 54 11.48 -1.13 11.06
CA ALA A 54 11.74 -2.37 10.30
C ALA A 54 10.80 -2.55 9.10
N MET A 55 9.70 -1.79 9.02
CA MET A 55 8.77 -1.77 7.90
C MET A 55 9.15 -0.76 6.80
N GLY A 56 10.29 -0.08 6.95
CA GLY A 56 10.83 0.85 5.96
C GLY A 56 10.18 2.23 5.97
N ARG A 57 10.89 3.22 5.41
CA ARG A 57 10.43 4.60 5.29
C ARG A 57 10.04 4.95 3.86
N PHE A 58 8.79 5.37 3.68
CA PHE A 58 8.23 5.84 2.41
C PHE A 58 6.84 6.47 2.63
N LYS A 59 6.08 6.76 1.57
CA LYS A 59 4.72 7.30 1.68
C LYS A 59 3.72 6.16 1.85
N HIS A 60 3.71 5.59 3.05
CA HIS A 60 2.80 4.50 3.39
C HIS A 60 1.36 4.96 3.26
N GLU A 61 0.59 4.29 2.42
CA GLU A 61 -0.86 4.45 2.36
C GLU A 61 -1.54 3.69 3.51
N GLY A 62 -1.07 2.47 3.77
CA GLY A 62 -1.55 1.62 4.84
C GLY A 62 -0.77 0.33 4.94
N VAL A 63 -1.24 -0.58 5.81
CA VAL A 63 -0.66 -1.91 5.97
C VAL A 63 -1.75 -2.98 6.12
N ALA A 64 -1.81 -3.93 5.19
CA ALA A 64 -2.64 -5.11 5.32
C ALA A 64 -1.88 -6.21 6.08
N LEU A 65 -2.32 -6.52 7.30
CA LEU A 65 -1.71 -7.53 8.15
C LEU A 65 -2.39 -8.90 7.97
N VAL A 66 -1.58 -9.96 7.90
CA VAL A 66 -2.04 -11.35 7.90
C VAL A 66 -1.10 -12.25 8.71
N GLU A 67 -1.65 -13.31 9.31
CA GLU A 67 -0.83 -14.35 9.94
C GLU A 67 -0.34 -15.35 8.88
N GLY A 68 0.95 -15.30 8.58
CA GLY A 68 1.64 -16.24 7.70
C GLY A 68 1.99 -17.57 8.37
N ARG A 69 2.61 -18.47 7.60
CA ARG A 69 3.03 -19.80 8.10
C ARG A 69 3.87 -19.70 9.38
N GLY A 70 3.57 -20.56 10.35
CA GLY A 70 4.27 -20.60 11.63
C GLY A 70 3.86 -19.48 12.61
N GLY A 71 2.79 -18.75 12.31
CA GLY A 71 2.31 -17.64 13.12
C GLY A 71 3.20 -16.40 13.02
N ARG A 72 3.88 -16.21 11.89
CA ARG A 72 4.65 -14.99 11.60
C ARG A 72 3.68 -13.91 11.14
N VAL A 73 3.78 -12.70 11.67
CA VAL A 73 3.09 -11.53 11.11
C VAL A 73 3.70 -11.17 9.77
N VAL A 74 2.84 -10.94 8.78
CA VAL A 74 3.16 -10.42 7.45
C VAL A 74 2.39 -9.13 7.25
N GLY A 75 3.02 -8.09 6.71
CA GLY A 75 2.38 -6.83 6.34
C GLY A 75 2.66 -6.46 4.89
N TYR A 76 1.61 -6.25 4.09
CA TYR A 76 1.72 -5.72 2.73
C TYR A 76 1.47 -4.22 2.74
N MET A 77 2.26 -3.44 2.01
CA MET A 77 2.25 -1.97 2.06
C MET A 77 2.42 -1.40 0.65
N GLY A 78 1.59 -0.41 0.30
CA GLY A 78 1.76 0.43 -0.88
C GLY A 78 2.55 1.69 -0.54
N ASP A 79 3.34 2.17 -1.51
CA ASP A 79 4.02 3.45 -1.47
C ASP A 79 3.41 4.39 -2.51
N ASP A 80 2.51 5.26 -2.06
CA ASP A 80 1.71 6.09 -2.97
C ASP A 80 2.54 7.23 -3.57
N GLU A 81 3.22 6.89 -4.66
CA GLU A 81 3.78 7.83 -5.61
C GLU A 81 3.90 7.13 -6.97
N ARG A 82 3.81 7.91 -8.05
CA ARG A 82 3.98 7.36 -9.41
C ARG A 82 5.36 6.73 -9.52
N PHE A 83 5.41 5.49 -10.01
CA PHE A 83 6.63 4.72 -10.18
C PHE A 83 7.33 4.28 -8.88
N ASP A 84 6.62 4.32 -7.74
CA ASP A 84 7.06 3.70 -6.48
C ASP A 84 6.51 2.27 -6.36
N TYR A 85 6.63 1.63 -5.19
CA TYR A 85 6.62 0.16 -5.10
C TYR A 85 5.57 -0.41 -4.15
N ILE A 86 5.33 -1.71 -4.30
CA ILE A 86 4.64 -2.55 -3.33
C ILE A 86 5.68 -3.28 -2.47
N TYR A 87 5.48 -3.27 -1.16
CA TYR A 87 6.37 -3.87 -0.17
C TYR A 87 5.69 -4.95 0.65
N LYS A 88 6.53 -5.82 1.23
CA LYS A 88 6.13 -6.88 2.17
C LYS A 88 7.10 -6.93 3.34
N PHE A 89 6.59 -6.91 4.56
CA PHE A 89 7.34 -7.19 5.79
C PHE A 89 6.98 -8.58 6.32
N VAL A 90 7.96 -9.35 6.79
CA VAL A 90 7.74 -10.63 7.49
C VAL A 90 8.50 -10.63 8.82
N SER A 91 7.78 -10.69 9.94
CA SER A 91 8.35 -10.78 11.29
C SER A 91 9.31 -11.97 11.45
N ALA A 92 10.34 -11.88 12.28
CA ALA A 92 11.40 -12.89 12.40
C ALA A 92 10.93 -14.24 12.96
N GLY A 93 9.80 -14.28 13.66
CA GLY A 93 9.30 -15.48 14.30
C GLY A 93 7.80 -15.44 14.61
N ASN A 94 7.34 -16.41 15.40
CA ASN A 94 5.95 -16.49 15.80
C ASN A 94 5.58 -15.29 16.68
N TRP A 95 4.55 -14.54 16.30
CA TRP A 95 4.21 -13.27 16.97
C TRP A 95 3.78 -13.44 18.42
N ARG A 96 3.11 -14.56 18.77
CA ARG A 96 2.70 -14.84 20.15
C ARG A 96 3.91 -15.10 21.03
N PHE A 97 4.87 -15.87 20.51
CA PHE A 97 6.12 -16.15 21.22
C PHE A 97 6.94 -14.88 21.42
N MET A 98 7.11 -14.06 20.37
CA MET A 98 7.83 -12.79 20.46
C MET A 98 7.19 -11.85 21.48
N ARG A 99 5.86 -11.69 21.43
CA ARG A 99 5.13 -10.86 22.42
C ARG A 99 5.25 -11.39 23.84
N ALA A 100 5.22 -12.71 24.04
CA ALA A 100 5.42 -13.32 25.36
C ALA A 100 6.83 -13.04 25.93
N GLN A 101 7.80 -12.71 25.08
CA GLN A 101 9.16 -12.28 25.46
C GLN A 101 9.30 -10.75 25.56
N GLY A 102 8.21 -9.98 25.38
CA GLY A 102 8.25 -8.53 25.38
C GLY A 102 8.84 -7.91 24.10
N VAL A 103 8.97 -8.68 23.02
CA VAL A 103 9.48 -8.21 21.73
C VAL A 103 8.33 -7.99 20.76
N SER A 104 8.24 -6.82 20.15
CA SER A 104 7.25 -6.59 19.09
C SER A 104 7.62 -7.40 17.84
N PRO A 105 6.68 -8.13 17.21
CA PRO A 105 6.92 -8.80 15.93
C PRO A 105 7.20 -7.81 14.79
N LEU A 106 6.89 -6.52 14.96
CA LEU A 106 7.08 -5.47 13.96
C LEU A 106 8.46 -4.79 14.04
N ASP A 107 9.26 -5.09 15.08
CA ASP A 107 10.62 -4.53 15.23
C ASP A 107 11.70 -5.47 14.68
N ASN A 108 11.38 -6.75 14.47
CA ASN A 108 12.33 -7.76 14.04
C ASN A 108 11.74 -8.58 12.90
N GLY A 109 12.34 -8.52 11.72
CA GLY A 109 11.85 -9.21 10.54
C GLY A 109 12.68 -8.88 9.30
N THR A 110 12.09 -9.12 8.14
CA THR A 110 12.71 -8.85 6.84
C THR A 110 11.73 -8.09 5.96
N LEU A 111 12.23 -7.02 5.35
CA LEU A 111 11.50 -6.20 4.39
C LEU A 111 11.85 -6.61 2.97
N TYR A 112 10.83 -6.65 2.10
CA TYR A 112 10.94 -7.01 0.70
C TYR A 112 10.24 -5.98 -0.16
N ALA A 113 10.73 -5.79 -1.40
CA ALA A 113 10.02 -5.07 -2.46
C ALA A 113 9.55 -6.06 -3.55
N ALA A 114 8.42 -5.77 -4.18
CA ALA A 114 7.87 -6.63 -5.21
C ALA A 114 8.57 -6.45 -6.57
N LYS A 115 8.80 -7.56 -7.26
CA LYS A 115 9.03 -7.58 -8.70
C LYS A 115 7.93 -8.42 -9.37
N PHE A 116 7.25 -7.82 -10.33
CA PHE A 116 6.24 -8.48 -11.16
C PHE A 116 6.87 -8.85 -12.51
N ASN A 117 6.83 -10.14 -12.85
CA ASN A 117 7.29 -10.67 -14.14
C ASN A 117 6.11 -10.76 -15.11
N ASP A 118 6.37 -10.55 -16.40
CA ASP A 118 5.34 -10.49 -17.45
C ASP A 118 4.51 -11.77 -17.64
N ASP A 119 4.95 -12.89 -17.08
CA ASP A 119 4.29 -14.20 -17.17
C ASP A 119 3.27 -14.47 -16.04
N GLY A 120 2.92 -13.44 -15.24
CA GLY A 120 2.02 -13.58 -14.10
C GLY A 120 2.68 -14.17 -12.86
N THR A 121 4.01 -14.37 -12.87
CA THR A 121 4.79 -14.69 -11.67
C THR A 121 5.40 -13.44 -11.07
N GLY A 122 5.76 -13.48 -9.80
CA GLY A 122 6.51 -12.42 -9.16
C GLY A 122 7.39 -12.90 -8.03
N GLU A 123 8.29 -12.02 -7.61
CA GLU A 123 9.36 -12.27 -6.66
C GLU A 123 9.35 -11.21 -5.56
N TRP A 124 9.63 -11.65 -4.33
CA TRP A 124 9.90 -10.75 -3.21
C TRP A 124 11.41 -10.54 -3.08
N LEU A 125 11.86 -9.35 -3.48
CA LEU A 125 13.26 -8.95 -3.45
C LEU A 125 13.62 -8.51 -2.04
N GLU A 126 14.51 -9.25 -1.39
CA GLU A 126 14.95 -8.91 -0.04
C GLU A 126 15.74 -7.60 -0.03
N LEU A 127 15.33 -6.66 0.83
CA LEU A 127 16.07 -5.43 1.09
C LEU A 127 16.99 -5.67 2.29
N SER A 128 18.25 -5.95 2.02
CA SER A 128 19.30 -6.07 3.05
C SER A 128 20.69 -5.84 2.49
N LEU A 129 21.66 -5.64 3.37
CA LEU A 129 23.08 -5.53 3.03
C LEU A 129 23.69 -6.85 2.48
N ARG A 130 22.92 -7.93 2.37
CA ARG A 130 23.34 -9.14 1.66
C ARG A 130 23.26 -8.98 0.14
N ASN A 131 22.44 -8.05 -0.35
CA ASN A 131 22.40 -7.69 -1.76
C ASN A 131 23.62 -6.80 -2.09
N PRO A 132 24.51 -7.19 -3.01
CA PRO A 132 25.72 -6.41 -3.33
C PRO A 132 25.46 -4.99 -3.82
N ALA A 133 24.36 -4.75 -4.57
CA ALA A 133 24.02 -3.43 -5.07
C ALA A 133 23.59 -2.50 -3.91
N ILE A 134 22.82 -3.02 -2.96
CA ILE A 134 22.41 -2.30 -1.75
C ILE A 134 23.63 -2.05 -0.85
N ALA A 135 24.47 -3.06 -0.62
CA ALA A 135 25.68 -2.97 0.21
C ALA A 135 26.72 -1.98 -0.34
N ALA A 136 26.75 -1.77 -1.65
CA ALA A 136 27.60 -0.76 -2.27
C ALA A 136 27.13 0.68 -1.98
N ARG A 137 25.85 0.89 -1.66
CA ARG A 137 25.26 2.20 -1.39
C ARG A 137 25.11 2.50 0.10
N PHE A 138 24.85 1.50 0.94
CA PHE A 138 24.49 1.70 2.34
C PHE A 138 25.50 1.07 3.29
N SER A 139 25.76 1.78 4.39
CA SER A 139 26.71 1.35 5.42
C SER A 139 26.06 0.59 6.58
N SER A 140 24.73 0.69 6.71
CA SER A 140 23.95 0.05 7.77
C SER A 140 22.51 -0.22 7.33
N GLU A 141 21.87 -1.20 7.99
CA GLU A 141 20.43 -1.50 7.81
C GLU A 141 19.55 -0.29 8.20
N ALA A 142 19.95 0.51 9.19
CA ALA A 142 19.21 1.71 9.59
C ALA A 142 19.20 2.78 8.48
N GLU A 143 20.36 3.01 7.83
CA GLU A 143 20.46 3.90 6.68
C GLU A 143 19.61 3.38 5.52
N MET A 144 19.71 2.08 5.23
CA MET A 144 18.92 1.42 4.18
C MET A 144 17.41 1.56 4.43
N LEU A 145 16.91 1.28 5.63
CA LEU A 145 15.49 1.42 5.98
C LEU A 145 15.02 2.89 5.93
N THR A 146 15.88 3.84 6.28
CA THR A 146 15.58 5.28 6.15
C THR A 146 15.44 5.70 4.69
N TYR A 147 16.21 5.08 3.79
CA TYR A 147 16.20 5.34 2.36
C TYR A 147 15.67 4.15 1.55
N THR A 148 14.64 3.47 2.07
CA THR A 148 14.05 2.22 1.54
C THR A 148 13.78 2.27 0.03
N ARG A 149 13.21 3.35 -0.50
CA ARG A 149 12.95 3.51 -1.94
C ARG A 149 14.20 3.31 -2.80
N ILE A 150 15.35 3.84 -2.36
CA ILE A 150 16.63 3.69 -3.08
C ILE A 150 17.13 2.24 -2.98
N ALA A 151 16.89 1.56 -1.87
CA ALA A 151 17.21 0.13 -1.75
C ALA A 151 16.35 -0.72 -2.70
N ALA A 152 15.06 -0.38 -2.86
CA ALA A 152 14.15 -1.03 -3.80
C ALA A 152 14.54 -0.76 -5.26
N ASP A 153 14.93 0.48 -5.60
CA ASP A 153 15.53 0.84 -6.90
C ASP A 153 16.72 -0.10 -7.22
N LEU A 154 17.66 -0.23 -6.28
CA LEU A 154 18.87 -1.05 -6.44
C LEU A 154 18.58 -2.56 -6.48
N ALA A 155 17.51 -3.01 -5.84
CA ALA A 155 17.07 -4.40 -5.89
C ALA A 155 16.42 -4.76 -7.23
N GLY A 156 15.94 -3.77 -7.99
CA GLY A 156 15.21 -3.98 -9.24
C GLY A 156 13.72 -4.24 -9.04
N ALA A 157 13.10 -3.59 -8.05
CA ALA A 157 11.65 -3.62 -7.85
C ALA A 157 10.89 -3.01 -9.04
N THR A 158 9.69 -3.51 -9.33
CA THR A 158 8.86 -3.02 -10.44
C THR A 158 8.22 -1.68 -10.09
N PRO A 159 8.46 -0.59 -10.85
CA PRO A 159 7.78 0.69 -10.64
C PRO A 159 6.29 0.60 -10.95
N MET A 160 5.44 0.97 -9.99
CA MET A 160 4.00 0.77 -10.03
C MET A 160 3.20 2.07 -10.23
N ASP A 161 1.95 1.94 -10.66
CA ASP A 161 1.01 3.05 -10.83
C ASP A 161 0.31 3.46 -9.52
N ARG A 162 1.04 4.16 -8.65
CA ARG A 162 0.55 4.68 -7.36
C ARG A 162 -0.13 3.59 -6.50
N PRO A 163 0.65 2.68 -5.91
CA PRO A 163 0.14 1.71 -4.94
C PRO A 163 -0.50 2.41 -3.74
N GLU A 164 -1.81 2.24 -3.60
CA GLU A 164 -2.57 2.76 -2.46
C GLU A 164 -2.87 1.63 -1.46
N TRP A 165 -4.14 1.31 -1.23
CA TRP A 165 -4.53 0.36 -0.19
C TRP A 165 -4.20 -1.07 -0.57
N THR A 166 -3.94 -1.88 0.46
CA THR A 166 -3.85 -3.33 0.33
C THR A 166 -4.91 -4.01 1.19
N SER A 167 -5.35 -5.20 0.77
CA SER A 167 -6.27 -6.02 1.56
C SER A 167 -6.01 -7.50 1.33
N VAL A 168 -6.30 -8.35 2.32
CA VAL A 168 -6.12 -9.81 2.23
C VAL A 168 -7.47 -10.49 2.41
N GLY A 169 -7.92 -11.21 1.39
CA GLY A 169 -9.14 -12.02 1.42
C GLY A 169 -8.99 -13.25 2.32
N ALA A 170 -10.12 -13.83 2.71
CA ALA A 170 -10.14 -15.01 3.59
C ALA A 170 -9.47 -16.24 2.96
N ASP A 171 -9.43 -16.29 1.63
CA ASP A 171 -8.72 -17.32 0.89
C ASP A 171 -7.19 -17.11 0.87
N GLY A 172 -6.68 -15.95 1.29
CA GLY A 172 -5.27 -15.57 1.25
C GLY A 172 -4.86 -14.81 -0.02
N THR A 173 -5.78 -14.42 -0.90
CA THR A 173 -5.51 -13.51 -2.01
C THR A 173 -5.24 -12.12 -1.47
N VAL A 174 -4.19 -11.48 -1.93
CA VAL A 174 -3.87 -10.09 -1.60
C VAL A 174 -4.26 -9.21 -2.77
N TYR A 175 -4.86 -8.07 -2.50
CA TYR A 175 -5.28 -7.07 -3.48
C TYR A 175 -4.54 -5.76 -3.19
N CYS A 176 -4.21 -5.01 -4.23
CA CYS A 176 -3.68 -3.66 -4.14
C CYS A 176 -4.33 -2.78 -5.21
N THR A 177 -4.74 -1.59 -4.82
CA THR A 177 -5.21 -0.57 -5.74
C THR A 177 -4.04 0.22 -6.30
N LEU A 178 -4.12 0.52 -7.60
CA LEU A 178 -3.14 1.26 -8.37
C LEU A 178 -3.89 2.43 -9.01
N THR A 179 -4.02 3.52 -8.25
CA THR A 179 -5.09 4.50 -8.45
C THR A 179 -5.00 5.25 -9.77
N ASN A 180 -3.79 5.62 -10.22
CA ASN A 180 -3.54 6.18 -11.55
C ASN A 180 -2.05 6.48 -11.74
N ASN A 181 -1.64 6.61 -13.00
CA ASN A 181 -0.37 7.19 -13.39
C ASN A 181 -0.45 7.87 -14.76
N SER A 182 -0.85 9.14 -14.77
CA SER A 182 -0.89 9.95 -15.99
C SER A 182 0.49 10.28 -16.57
N ARG A 183 1.59 9.92 -15.88
CA ARG A 183 2.96 10.06 -16.39
C ARG A 183 3.50 8.78 -17.01
N ARG A 184 2.76 7.67 -17.00
CA ARG A 184 3.22 6.43 -17.63
C ARG A 184 3.24 6.59 -19.14
N GLU A 185 4.42 6.45 -19.73
CA GLU A 185 4.63 6.52 -21.18
C GLU A 185 4.73 5.14 -21.81
N GLU A 186 5.20 4.14 -21.06
CA GLU A 186 5.34 2.76 -21.50
C GLU A 186 4.58 1.81 -20.56
N ALA A 187 3.73 0.97 -21.15
CA ALA A 187 3.01 -0.07 -20.44
C ALA A 187 3.90 -1.29 -20.22
N ASP A 188 3.67 -1.97 -19.10
CA ASP A 188 4.22 -3.29 -18.80
C ASP A 188 3.08 -4.22 -18.35
N ALA A 189 3.36 -5.50 -18.10
CA ALA A 189 2.29 -6.44 -17.78
C ALA A 189 1.54 -6.07 -16.48
N ALA A 190 2.26 -5.56 -15.48
CA ALA A 190 1.69 -5.20 -14.19
C ALA A 190 1.02 -3.81 -14.20
N ASN A 191 1.33 -2.98 -15.19
CA ASN A 191 0.79 -1.65 -15.40
C ASN A 191 0.40 -1.47 -16.89
N PRO A 192 -0.74 -2.04 -17.32
CA PRO A 192 -1.02 -2.33 -18.72
C PRO A 192 -1.45 -1.12 -19.57
N GLN A 193 -1.52 0.09 -19.01
CA GLN A 193 -2.02 1.29 -19.70
C GLN A 193 -1.04 2.46 -19.65
N ALA A 194 -0.86 3.15 -20.78
CA ALA A 194 0.03 4.31 -20.90
C ALA A 194 -0.57 5.37 -21.85
N PRO A 195 -0.97 6.56 -21.34
CA PRO A 195 -1.08 6.91 -19.92
C PRO A 195 -2.17 6.11 -19.22
N ASN A 196 -2.07 6.00 -17.90
CA ASN A 196 -3.10 5.38 -17.05
C ASN A 196 -3.82 6.46 -16.22
N PRO A 197 -4.91 7.07 -16.71
CA PRO A 197 -5.66 8.07 -15.95
C PRO A 197 -6.66 7.47 -14.94
N ASP A 198 -7.03 6.20 -15.09
CA ASP A 198 -8.22 5.62 -14.42
C ASP A 198 -7.89 4.56 -13.38
N GLY A 199 -6.67 4.05 -13.39
CA GLY A 199 -6.18 3.08 -12.43
C GLY A 199 -6.61 1.64 -12.71
N HIS A 200 -6.16 0.76 -11.83
CA HIS A 200 -6.51 -0.67 -11.85
C HIS A 200 -6.33 -1.28 -10.45
N ILE A 201 -6.76 -2.52 -10.31
CA ILE A 201 -6.57 -3.33 -9.12
C ILE A 201 -5.77 -4.56 -9.52
N ILE A 202 -4.62 -4.76 -8.90
CA ILE A 202 -3.81 -5.96 -9.04
C ILE A 202 -4.06 -6.89 -7.86
N ARG A 203 -4.01 -8.21 -8.09
CA ARG A 203 -4.11 -9.20 -7.00
C ARG A 203 -3.09 -10.31 -7.15
N TRP A 204 -2.70 -10.93 -6.04
CA TRP A 204 -1.74 -12.03 -6.04
C TRP A 204 -1.99 -13.08 -4.95
N ARG A 205 -1.44 -14.27 -5.19
CA ARG A 205 -1.33 -15.38 -4.24
C ARG A 205 0.11 -15.54 -3.82
N ASP A 206 0.39 -15.18 -2.58
CA ASP A 206 1.73 -15.32 -2.01
C ASP A 206 2.02 -16.77 -1.63
N SER A 207 3.20 -17.27 -2.03
CA SER A 207 3.57 -18.65 -1.76
C SER A 207 3.84 -18.92 -0.28
N ASN A 208 3.84 -20.21 0.09
CA ASN A 208 4.16 -20.68 1.44
C ASN A 208 3.31 -19.99 2.55
N ARG A 209 2.03 -19.72 2.26
CA ARG A 209 1.12 -18.98 3.15
C ARG A 209 1.74 -17.66 3.62
N HIS A 210 1.94 -16.73 2.69
CA HIS A 210 2.41 -15.36 2.90
C HIS A 210 3.88 -15.19 3.33
N ILE A 211 4.65 -16.25 3.57
CA ILE A 211 6.08 -16.12 3.95
C ILE A 211 7.05 -16.54 2.84
N GLY A 212 6.51 -16.88 1.65
CA GLY A 212 7.33 -17.25 0.51
C GLY A 212 8.04 -16.06 -0.13
N LEU A 213 8.94 -16.38 -1.06
CA LEU A 213 9.70 -15.39 -1.84
C LEU A 213 9.18 -15.23 -3.27
N SER A 214 8.07 -15.89 -3.60
CA SER A 214 7.40 -15.77 -4.89
C SER A 214 5.89 -15.70 -4.72
N PHE A 215 5.23 -15.21 -5.77
CA PHE A 215 3.78 -15.13 -5.85
C PHE A 215 3.33 -15.30 -7.31
N THR A 216 2.05 -15.60 -7.50
CA THR A 216 1.38 -15.53 -8.81
C THR A 216 0.36 -14.42 -8.78
N TRP A 217 0.29 -13.60 -9.82
CA TRP A 217 -0.53 -12.39 -9.86
C TRP A 217 -1.32 -12.28 -11.16
N GLU A 218 -2.36 -11.45 -11.12
CA GLU A 218 -3.14 -11.03 -12.28
C GLU A 218 -3.73 -9.63 -12.05
N ILE A 219 -4.11 -8.95 -13.14
CA ILE A 219 -4.95 -7.75 -13.05
C ILE A 219 -6.36 -8.21 -12.68
N PHE A 220 -6.82 -7.84 -11.49
CA PHE A 220 -8.18 -8.12 -11.06
C PHE A 220 -9.17 -7.26 -11.83
N LEU A 221 -8.91 -5.96 -11.92
CA LEU A 221 -9.80 -5.00 -12.55
C LEU A 221 -9.01 -3.91 -13.24
N LEU A 222 -9.27 -3.68 -14.52
CA LEU A 222 -8.79 -2.49 -15.23
C LEU A 222 -9.94 -1.48 -15.30
N SER A 223 -9.78 -0.31 -14.66
CA SER A 223 -10.89 0.64 -14.48
C SER A 223 -11.49 1.10 -15.82
N SER A 224 -10.67 1.26 -16.85
CA SER A 224 -11.11 1.67 -18.19
C SER A 224 -12.17 0.76 -18.79
N ASP A 225 -12.14 -0.53 -18.45
CA ASP A 225 -13.00 -1.55 -19.05
C ASP A 225 -14.41 -1.52 -18.44
N THR A 226 -14.59 -0.74 -17.36
CA THR A 226 -15.88 -0.58 -16.67
C THR A 226 -16.70 0.60 -17.18
N HIS A 227 -16.10 1.48 -17.98
CA HIS A 227 -16.70 2.75 -18.39
C HIS A 227 -17.89 2.59 -19.34
N GLY A 228 -18.75 3.62 -19.40
CA GLY A 228 -19.94 3.63 -20.26
C GLY A 228 -21.12 2.83 -19.71
N THR A 229 -21.02 2.33 -18.48
CA THR A 229 -22.07 1.59 -17.79
C THR A 229 -22.23 2.08 -16.35
N GLU A 230 -23.28 1.62 -15.66
CA GLU A 230 -23.46 1.90 -14.23
C GLU A 230 -22.35 1.30 -13.34
N ARG A 231 -21.47 0.44 -13.88
CA ARG A 231 -20.35 -0.18 -13.17
C ARG A 231 -19.07 0.66 -13.17
N SER A 232 -19.10 1.82 -13.84
CA SER A 232 -17.95 2.69 -14.03
C SER A 232 -17.27 3.04 -12.69
N VAL A 233 -15.99 2.69 -12.61
CA VAL A 233 -15.06 3.03 -11.53
C VAL A 233 -13.83 3.67 -12.14
N ALA A 234 -13.29 4.72 -11.51
CA ALA A 234 -12.00 5.30 -11.84
C ALA A 234 -11.28 5.67 -10.55
N SER A 235 -9.95 5.73 -10.57
CA SER A 235 -9.10 6.00 -9.40
C SER A 235 -9.50 5.17 -8.17
N PRO A 236 -9.49 3.82 -8.27
CA PRO A 236 -9.72 2.98 -7.10
C PRO A 236 -8.61 3.26 -6.09
N ASP A 237 -9.00 3.53 -4.85
CA ASP A 237 -8.11 3.85 -3.74
C ASP A 237 -8.37 2.86 -2.61
N GLY A 238 -9.28 3.16 -1.70
CA GLY A 238 -9.50 2.33 -0.52
C GLY A 238 -10.05 0.94 -0.87
N ILE A 239 -9.45 -0.14 -0.37
CA ILE A 239 -9.90 -1.51 -0.63
C ILE A 239 -10.10 -2.33 0.65
N TRP A 240 -11.18 -3.11 0.70
CA TRP A 240 -11.40 -4.13 1.73
C TRP A 240 -12.04 -5.39 1.16
N VAL A 241 -11.45 -6.55 1.45
CA VAL A 241 -12.02 -7.84 1.06
C VAL A 241 -12.63 -8.51 2.26
N ASP A 242 -13.91 -8.83 2.16
CA ASP A 242 -14.64 -9.45 3.25
C ASP A 242 -14.50 -10.98 3.27
N PRO A 243 -14.93 -11.64 4.35
CA PRO A 243 -14.85 -13.10 4.46
C PRO A 243 -15.65 -13.91 3.42
N ASP A 244 -16.58 -13.28 2.70
CA ASP A 244 -17.36 -13.91 1.63
C ASP A 244 -16.74 -13.64 0.24
N ASN A 245 -15.51 -13.11 0.19
CA ASN A 245 -14.78 -12.68 -1.01
C ASN A 245 -15.47 -11.57 -1.80
N ARG A 246 -16.20 -10.67 -1.13
CA ARG A 246 -16.66 -9.42 -1.73
C ARG A 246 -15.54 -8.39 -1.61
N VAL A 247 -15.19 -7.76 -2.73
CA VAL A 247 -14.16 -6.72 -2.80
C VAL A 247 -14.84 -5.36 -2.77
N PHE A 248 -14.76 -4.68 -1.63
CA PHE A 248 -15.24 -3.32 -1.45
C PHE A 248 -14.18 -2.35 -1.99
N ILE A 249 -14.59 -1.49 -2.92
CA ILE A 249 -13.71 -0.57 -3.66
C ILE A 249 -14.22 0.85 -3.42
N GLN A 250 -13.39 1.66 -2.79
CA GLN A 250 -13.59 3.09 -2.56
C GLN A 250 -12.78 3.87 -3.60
N THR A 251 -13.20 5.08 -3.94
CA THR A 251 -12.54 5.88 -4.99
C THR A 251 -12.14 7.26 -4.48
N ASP A 252 -10.99 7.73 -4.95
CA ASP A 252 -10.50 9.10 -4.80
C ASP A 252 -10.03 9.63 -6.16
N GLY A 253 -10.87 10.44 -6.81
CA GLY A 253 -10.43 11.17 -7.99
C GLY A 253 -11.52 11.44 -9.01
N ALA A 254 -11.09 11.72 -10.25
CA ALA A 254 -12.00 12.09 -11.32
C ALA A 254 -12.81 10.88 -11.81
N GLN A 255 -14.05 10.77 -11.33
CA GLN A 255 -14.98 9.76 -11.80
C GLN A 255 -15.55 10.10 -13.18
N LYS A 256 -16.00 9.07 -13.90
CA LYS A 256 -16.61 9.23 -15.23
C LYS A 256 -18.09 9.57 -15.13
N ASP A 257 -18.66 10.00 -16.26
CA ASP A 257 -20.11 10.17 -16.42
C ASP A 257 -20.77 11.14 -15.41
N GLY A 258 -19.99 12.08 -14.87
CA GLY A 258 -20.45 13.06 -13.89
C GLY A 258 -20.74 12.48 -12.50
N LEU A 259 -20.24 11.26 -12.22
CA LEU A 259 -20.35 10.64 -10.90
C LEU A 259 -19.49 11.39 -9.87
N ASN A 260 -19.91 11.33 -8.61
CA ASN A 260 -19.03 11.61 -7.48
C ASN A 260 -18.25 10.33 -7.13
N ASP A 261 -17.22 10.46 -6.30
CA ASP A 261 -16.55 9.31 -5.68
C ASP A 261 -17.55 8.40 -4.95
N GLN A 262 -17.20 7.12 -4.82
CA GLN A 262 -18.19 6.05 -4.66
C GLN A 262 -17.62 4.87 -3.87
N LEU A 263 -18.54 4.08 -3.30
CA LEU A 263 -18.24 2.75 -2.80
C LEU A 263 -18.90 1.72 -3.72
N LEU A 264 -18.10 0.82 -4.27
CA LEU A 264 -18.54 -0.31 -5.08
C LEU A 264 -18.20 -1.64 -4.41
N ILE A 265 -18.84 -2.70 -4.89
CA ILE A 265 -18.59 -4.08 -4.48
C ILE A 265 -18.39 -4.91 -5.75
N ALA A 266 -17.24 -5.57 -5.86
CA ALA A 266 -16.93 -6.52 -6.90
C ALA A 266 -16.92 -7.97 -6.36
N ASN A 267 -17.26 -8.94 -7.19
CA ASN A 267 -17.16 -10.35 -6.84
C ASN A 267 -15.70 -10.84 -6.96
N GLY A 268 -15.04 -11.05 -5.83
CA GLY A 268 -13.63 -11.46 -5.78
C GLY A 268 -13.36 -12.87 -6.31
N ASN A 269 -14.39 -13.70 -6.50
CA ASN A 269 -14.23 -15.05 -7.06
C ASN A 269 -14.19 -15.07 -8.60
N GLN A 270 -14.39 -13.91 -9.24
CA GLN A 270 -14.33 -13.75 -10.70
C GLN A 270 -12.99 -13.13 -11.12
N SER A 271 -12.74 -13.12 -12.42
CA SER A 271 -11.54 -12.59 -13.08
C SER A 271 -11.91 -12.13 -14.49
N GLY A 272 -11.23 -11.10 -15.00
CA GLY A 272 -11.45 -10.58 -16.35
C GLY A 272 -12.78 -9.85 -16.53
N ASP A 273 -13.27 -9.81 -17.77
CA ASP A 273 -14.43 -8.97 -18.18
C ASP A 273 -15.76 -9.37 -17.52
N ASP A 274 -15.84 -10.57 -16.95
CA ASP A 274 -17.07 -11.12 -16.33
C ASP A 274 -17.27 -10.68 -14.87
N ILE A 275 -16.40 -9.84 -14.31
CA ILE A 275 -16.51 -9.41 -12.92
C ILE A 275 -17.80 -8.61 -12.72
N GLU A 276 -18.65 -9.12 -11.86
CA GLU A 276 -19.84 -8.42 -11.39
C GLU A 276 -19.43 -7.31 -10.42
N ILE A 277 -19.82 -6.08 -10.75
CA ILE A 277 -19.57 -4.89 -9.94
C ILE A 277 -20.92 -4.21 -9.69
N SER A 278 -21.18 -3.87 -8.44
CA SER A 278 -22.36 -3.13 -8.00
C SER A 278 -21.94 -1.91 -7.19
N ARG A 279 -22.46 -0.74 -7.55
CA ARG A 279 -22.29 0.47 -6.74
C ARG A 279 -23.21 0.39 -5.51
N LEU A 280 -22.65 0.57 -4.32
CA LEU A 280 -23.42 0.63 -3.08
C LEU A 280 -23.96 2.03 -2.82
N PHE A 281 -23.11 3.06 -2.95
CA PHE A 281 -23.52 4.46 -2.88
C PHE A 281 -22.52 5.37 -3.62
N THR A 282 -22.95 6.60 -3.91
CA THR A 282 -22.09 7.73 -4.31
C THR A 282 -21.95 8.72 -3.16
N GLY A 283 -20.76 9.26 -2.97
CA GLY A 283 -20.49 10.36 -2.07
C GLY A 283 -21.12 11.67 -2.52
N VAL A 284 -20.71 12.75 -1.88
CA VAL A 284 -21.15 14.12 -2.16
C VAL A 284 -20.17 14.83 -3.09
N THR A 285 -20.56 15.98 -3.62
CA THR A 285 -19.68 16.76 -4.49
C THR A 285 -18.43 17.19 -3.75
N GLY A 286 -17.27 16.91 -4.33
CA GLY A 286 -15.97 17.34 -3.83
C GLY A 286 -15.30 16.35 -2.90
N CYS A 287 -16.03 15.40 -2.30
CA CYS A 287 -15.42 14.42 -1.40
C CYS A 287 -14.76 13.27 -2.18
N GLU A 288 -13.82 12.62 -1.52
CA GLU A 288 -13.47 11.22 -1.79
C GLU A 288 -14.27 10.28 -0.87
N VAL A 289 -14.38 9.01 -1.25
CA VAL A 289 -14.87 7.94 -0.36
C VAL A 289 -13.66 7.17 0.12
N THR A 290 -13.48 7.05 1.44
CA THR A 290 -12.31 6.37 2.02
C THR A 290 -12.60 5.89 3.43
N GLY A 291 -11.70 5.08 4.02
CA GLY A 291 -11.85 4.56 5.37
C GLY A 291 -13.01 3.58 5.51
N ILE A 292 -12.72 2.31 5.81
CA ILE A 292 -13.77 1.29 5.93
C ILE A 292 -13.57 0.42 7.17
N ALA A 293 -14.65 0.21 7.93
CA ALA A 293 -14.68 -0.72 9.06
C ALA A 293 -16.05 -1.38 9.19
N VAL A 294 -16.08 -2.62 9.69
CA VAL A 294 -17.33 -3.36 9.91
C VAL A 294 -17.44 -3.85 11.34
N THR A 295 -18.68 -3.92 11.86
CA THR A 295 -18.92 -4.63 13.11
C THR A 295 -18.62 -6.13 12.96
N PRO A 296 -18.26 -6.86 14.03
CA PRO A 296 -17.97 -8.30 13.94
C PRO A 296 -19.10 -9.15 13.35
N ASN A 297 -20.36 -8.73 13.53
CA ASN A 297 -21.52 -9.39 12.94
C ASN A 297 -21.85 -8.92 11.51
N ARG A 298 -21.04 -8.02 10.93
CA ARG A 298 -21.16 -7.42 9.59
C ARG A 298 -22.51 -6.77 9.30
N ARG A 299 -23.21 -6.29 10.34
CA ARG A 299 -24.52 -5.60 10.22
C ARG A 299 -24.41 -4.09 10.14
N THR A 300 -23.24 -3.53 10.45
CA THR A 300 -22.97 -2.10 10.33
C THR A 300 -21.63 -1.91 9.64
N LEU A 301 -21.65 -1.08 8.60
CA LEU A 301 -20.49 -0.64 7.84
C LEU A 301 -20.27 0.84 8.19
N PHE A 302 -19.05 1.18 8.60
CA PHE A 302 -18.58 2.55 8.77
C PHE A 302 -17.73 2.92 7.56
N VAL A 303 -18.06 4.03 6.91
CA VAL A 303 -17.33 4.56 5.75
C VAL A 303 -17.19 6.07 5.90
N ASN A 304 -16.05 6.65 5.53
CA ASN A 304 -15.83 8.09 5.58
C ASN A 304 -16.11 8.74 4.22
N LEU A 305 -16.63 9.97 4.28
CA LEU A 305 -16.59 10.93 3.19
C LEU A 305 -15.60 12.00 3.63
N GLN A 306 -14.50 12.16 2.89
CA GLN A 306 -13.41 13.07 3.27
C GLN A 306 -13.42 14.34 2.41
N HIS A 307 -13.06 15.47 3.03
CA HIS A 307 -12.96 16.86 2.51
C HIS A 307 -14.26 17.46 1.95
#